data_AF-A0A9E3B444-F1
#
_entry.id   AF-A0A9E3B444-F1
#
_cell.length_a   1.000
_cell.length_b   1.000
_cell.length_c   1.000
_cell.angle_alpha   90.00
_cell.angle_beta   90.00
_cell.angle_gamma   90.00
#
_symmetry.space_group_name_H-M   'P 1'
#
loop_
_entity.id
_entity.type
_entity.pdbx_description
1 polymer ?
#
loop_
_entity_poly.entity_id
_entity_poly.type
_entity_poly.pdbx_seq_one_letter_code
_entity_poly.pdbx_strand_id
1 'polypeptide(L)'
;MHKSLARWGAAATALWLLTAAAPLEPQDQKFQDFVRDFRDQARRQGIADATYDAAMAAIARNPRVEDLNLNQPEFARPIWSYLDTAVSDKRVADGRMALATNLPVLTAIEARYGVPKEVLVSVWGN
;
A
#
# COMPACT_ATOMS: atom_id res chain seq x y z
N MET A 1 77.19 -26.14 -24.64
CA MET A 1 76.49 -26.95 -23.62
C MET A 1 75.91 -26.02 -22.57
N HIS A 2 74.77 -26.41 -22.00
CA HIS A 2 74.00 -25.76 -20.91
C HIS A 2 72.84 -24.81 -21.25
N LYS A 3 71.70 -25.47 -21.53
CA LYS A 3 70.37 -25.41 -20.87
C LYS A 3 69.50 -24.14 -20.95
N SER A 4 68.38 -24.37 -21.63
CA SER A 4 67.09 -23.67 -21.65
C SER A 4 66.46 -23.45 -20.27
N LEU A 5 65.75 -22.32 -20.09
CA LEU A 5 64.63 -22.19 -19.15
C LEU A 5 63.52 -21.35 -19.77
N ALA A 6 62.43 -22.04 -20.12
CA ALA A 6 61.16 -21.47 -20.54
C ALA A 6 60.54 -20.62 -19.42
N ARG A 7 60.08 -19.41 -19.74
CA ARG A 7 59.26 -18.59 -18.83
C ARG A 7 57.80 -19.03 -19.02
N TRP A 8 57.27 -19.68 -17.99
CA TRP A 8 55.88 -20.10 -17.93
C TRP A 8 54.98 -18.87 -17.84
N GLY A 9 53.97 -18.79 -18.72
CA GLY A 9 52.94 -17.77 -18.66
C GLY A 9 52.07 -17.98 -17.43
N ALA A 10 52.00 -16.97 -16.56
CA ALA A 10 51.02 -16.93 -15.49
C ALA A 10 49.64 -16.66 -16.10
N ALA A 11 48.80 -17.70 -16.19
CA ALA A 11 47.38 -17.53 -16.43
C ALA A 11 46.75 -16.94 -15.15
N ALA A 12 46.38 -15.66 -15.20
CA ALA A 12 45.58 -15.02 -14.16
C ALA A 12 44.16 -15.59 -14.21
N THR A 13 43.80 -16.42 -13.24
CA THR A 13 42.43 -16.88 -13.01
C THR A 13 41.62 -15.72 -12.41
N ALA A 14 40.81 -15.07 -13.23
CA ALA A 14 39.79 -14.14 -12.75
C ALA A 14 38.64 -14.96 -12.11
N LEU A 15 38.53 -14.89 -10.78
CA LEU A 15 37.41 -15.46 -10.04
C LEU A 15 36.22 -14.51 -10.14
N TRP A 16 35.27 -14.81 -11.03
CA TRP A 16 33.99 -14.11 -11.07
C TRP A 16 33.19 -14.51 -9.83
N LEU A 17 33.11 -13.62 -8.84
CA LEU A 17 32.13 -13.75 -7.75
C LEU A 17 30.74 -13.50 -8.35
N LEU A 18 30.03 -14.56 -8.71
CA LEU A 18 28.57 -14.49 -8.87
C LEU A 18 27.99 -14.22 -7.47
N THR A 19 27.67 -12.97 -7.18
CA THR A 19 26.78 -12.65 -6.07
C THR A 19 25.38 -13.14 -6.43
N ALA A 20 25.07 -14.38 -6.03
CA ALA A 20 23.69 -14.86 -6.07
C ALA A 20 22.84 -13.95 -5.18
N ALA A 21 21.76 -13.41 -5.73
CA ALA A 21 20.79 -12.67 -4.94
C ALA A 21 20.25 -13.59 -3.83
N ALA A 22 20.16 -13.08 -2.60
CA ALA A 22 19.57 -13.82 -1.50
C ALA A 22 18.12 -14.22 -1.87
N PRO A 23 17.67 -15.44 -1.50
CA PRO A 23 16.30 -15.85 -1.75
C PRO A 23 15.34 -14.91 -1.02
N LEU A 24 14.20 -14.62 -1.66
CA LEU A 24 13.12 -13.85 -1.03
C LEU A 24 12.51 -14.64 0.12
N GLU A 25 12.01 -13.93 1.14
CA GLU A 25 11.18 -14.52 2.18
C GLU A 25 9.94 -15.18 1.54
N PRO A 26 9.46 -16.34 2.03
CA PRO A 26 8.37 -17.09 1.38
C PRO A 26 7.09 -16.27 1.15
N GLN A 27 6.79 -15.33 2.06
CA GLN A 27 5.62 -14.45 2.01
C GLN A 27 5.78 -13.36 0.95
N ASP A 28 7.00 -12.86 0.75
CA ASP A 28 7.28 -11.88 -0.30
C ASP A 28 7.23 -12.55 -1.68
N GLN A 29 7.68 -13.79 -1.80
CA GLN A 29 7.51 -14.58 -3.01
C GLN A 29 6.03 -14.80 -3.34
N LYS A 30 5.21 -15.22 -2.37
CA LYS A 30 3.75 -15.36 -2.55
C LYS A 30 3.08 -14.06 -2.95
N PHE A 31 3.53 -12.93 -2.41
CA PHE A 31 3.02 -11.61 -2.78
C PHE A 31 3.37 -11.27 -4.24
N GLN A 32 4.61 -11.49 -4.67
CA GLN A 32 5.03 -11.28 -6.06
C GLN A 32 4.28 -12.20 -7.03
N ASP A 33 4.02 -13.45 -6.63
CA ASP A 33 3.19 -14.38 -7.39
C ASP A 33 1.76 -13.85 -7.53
N PHE A 34 1.16 -13.37 -6.43
CA PHE A 34 -0.15 -12.72 -6.48
C PHE A 34 -0.17 -11.51 -7.40
N VAL A 35 0.83 -10.62 -7.34
CA VAL A 35 0.91 -9.45 -8.24
C VAL A 35 0.93 -9.93 -9.69
N ARG A 36 1.83 -10.86 -10.04
CA ARG A 36 1.88 -11.40 -11.41
C ARG A 36 0.53 -11.98 -11.85
N ASP A 37 -0.09 -12.82 -11.04
CA ASP A 37 -1.29 -13.57 -11.42
C ASP A 37 -2.55 -12.65 -11.44
N PHE A 38 -2.58 -11.63 -10.58
CA PHE A 38 -3.65 -10.63 -10.53
C PHE A 38 -3.73 -9.79 -11.82
N ARG A 39 -2.64 -9.69 -12.59
CA ARG A 39 -2.63 -9.02 -13.90
C ARG A 39 -3.72 -9.57 -14.83
N ASP A 40 -3.92 -10.88 -14.86
CA ASP A 40 -4.93 -11.47 -15.74
C ASP A 40 -6.36 -11.11 -15.31
N GLN A 41 -6.58 -10.94 -14.00
CA GLN A 41 -7.83 -10.41 -13.49
C GLN A 41 -8.02 -8.94 -13.87
N ALA A 42 -6.98 -8.11 -13.73
CA ALA A 42 -7.01 -6.71 -14.11
C ALA A 42 -7.33 -6.53 -15.61
N ARG A 43 -6.69 -7.31 -16.48
CA ARG A 43 -6.96 -7.33 -17.92
C ARG A 43 -8.41 -7.69 -18.25
N ARG A 44 -8.97 -8.71 -17.59
CA ARG A 44 -10.38 -9.10 -17.76
C ARG A 44 -11.37 -7.98 -17.36
N GLN A 45 -10.96 -7.06 -16.49
CA GLN A 45 -11.73 -5.88 -16.10
C GLN A 45 -11.46 -4.66 -17.00
N GLY A 46 -10.70 -4.83 -18.09
CA GLY A 46 -10.40 -3.77 -19.06
C GLY A 46 -9.24 -2.85 -18.67
N ILE A 47 -8.43 -3.22 -17.67
CA ILE A 47 -7.24 -2.44 -17.30
C ILE A 47 -6.14 -2.69 -18.32
N ALA A 48 -5.62 -1.61 -18.92
CA ALA A 48 -4.49 -1.67 -19.84
C ALA A 48 -3.19 -2.07 -19.12
N ASP A 49 -2.33 -2.82 -19.80
CA ASP A 49 -1.05 -3.29 -19.25
C ASP A 49 -0.18 -2.15 -18.73
N ALA A 50 -0.09 -1.05 -19.48
CA ALA A 50 0.70 0.11 -19.05
C ALA A 50 0.19 0.72 -17.73
N THR A 51 -1.14 0.73 -17.51
CA THR A 51 -1.74 1.19 -16.25
C THR A 51 -1.39 0.25 -15.10
N TYR A 52 -1.46 -1.06 -15.36
CA TYR A 52 -1.09 -2.08 -14.38
C TYR A 52 0.38 -1.97 -14.00
N ASP A 53 1.26 -1.87 -15.00
CA ASP A 53 2.70 -1.75 -14.83
C ASP A 53 3.05 -0.50 -14.01
N ALA A 54 2.45 0.64 -14.35
CA ALA A 54 2.66 1.88 -13.60
C ALA A 54 2.19 1.78 -12.14
N ALA A 55 1.04 1.17 -11.89
CA ALA A 55 0.51 1.02 -10.53
C ALA A 55 1.31 0.02 -9.68
N MET A 56 1.87 -1.02 -10.29
CA MET A 56 2.54 -2.13 -9.59
C MET A 56 4.07 -2.04 -9.59
N ALA A 57 4.67 -1.07 -10.30
CA ALA A 57 6.13 -0.97 -10.49
C ALA A 57 6.95 -1.01 -9.20
N ALA A 58 6.44 -0.40 -8.12
CA ALA A 58 7.14 -0.32 -6.83
C ALA A 58 6.35 -0.99 -5.70
N ILE A 59 5.39 -1.86 -6.02
CA ILE A 59 4.57 -2.51 -4.99
C ILE A 59 5.39 -3.58 -4.27
N ALA A 60 5.30 -3.58 -2.94
CA ALA A 60 5.93 -4.58 -2.10
C ALA A 60 4.98 -4.98 -0.98
N ARG A 61 5.18 -6.18 -0.43
CA ARG A 61 4.43 -6.63 0.73
C ARG A 61 4.67 -5.67 1.89
N ASN A 62 3.59 -5.25 2.55
CA ASN A 62 3.67 -4.46 3.77
C ASN A 62 3.22 -5.32 4.96
N PRO A 63 4.16 -5.86 5.78
CA PRO A 63 3.82 -6.71 6.91
C PRO A 63 2.88 -6.03 7.93
N ARG A 64 2.93 -4.70 8.03
CA ARG A 64 2.05 -3.93 8.92
C ARG A 64 0.58 -3.99 8.49
N VAL A 65 0.30 -4.13 7.20
CA VAL A 65 -1.08 -4.28 6.71
C VAL A 65 -1.68 -5.60 7.18
N GLU A 66 -0.89 -6.68 7.14
CA GLU A 66 -1.34 -7.98 7.65
C GLU A 66 -1.56 -7.95 9.16
N ASP A 67 -0.63 -7.35 9.91
CA ASP A 67 -0.77 -7.18 11.36
C ASP A 67 -2.04 -6.40 11.73
N LEU A 68 -2.27 -5.24 11.09
CA LEU A 68 -3.48 -4.44 11.31
C LEU A 68 -4.76 -5.16 10.88
N ASN A 69 -4.70 -6.00 9.83
CA ASN A 69 -5.83 -6.80 9.40
C ASN A 69 -6.20 -7.91 10.41
N LEU A 70 -5.20 -8.49 11.08
CA LEU A 70 -5.41 -9.52 12.10
C LEU A 70 -5.81 -8.91 13.46
N ASN A 71 -5.38 -7.68 13.74
CA ASN A 71 -5.54 -7.01 15.04
C ASN A 71 -6.40 -5.74 14.93
N GLN A 72 -7.68 -5.89 14.58
CA GLN A 72 -8.60 -4.75 14.43
C GLN A 72 -8.99 -4.15 15.80
N PRO A 73 -8.50 -2.95 16.15
CA PRO A 73 -8.70 -2.36 17.48
C PRO A 73 -10.16 -1.97 17.75
N GLU A 74 -10.98 -1.79 16.73
CA GLU A 74 -12.39 -1.39 16.85
C GLU A 74 -13.22 -2.42 17.63
N PHE A 75 -12.88 -3.71 17.56
CA PHE A 75 -13.58 -4.76 18.32
C PHE A 75 -13.10 -4.90 19.78
N ALA A 76 -11.98 -4.27 20.14
CA ALA A 76 -11.38 -4.38 21.47
C ALA A 76 -11.64 -3.16 22.36
N ARG A 77 -12.16 -2.05 21.81
CA ARG A 77 -12.37 -0.79 22.56
C ARG A 77 -13.73 -0.78 23.26
N PRO A 78 -13.79 -0.42 24.56
CA PRO A 78 -15.06 -0.12 25.23
C PRO A 78 -15.80 1.00 24.50
N ILE A 79 -17.13 0.88 24.40
CA ILE A 79 -17.98 1.86 23.69
C ILE A 79 -17.76 3.29 24.17
N TRP A 80 -17.55 3.50 25.47
CA TRP A 80 -17.33 4.83 26.05
C TRP A 80 -16.04 5.47 25.55
N SER A 81 -14.95 4.70 25.46
CA SER A 81 -13.68 5.17 24.92
C SER A 81 -13.73 5.46 23.42
N TYR A 82 -14.65 4.83 22.69
CA TYR A 82 -14.92 5.17 21.29
C TYR A 82 -15.67 6.50 21.19
N LEU A 83 -16.73 6.69 22.00
CA LEU A 83 -17.52 7.91 22.00
C LEU A 83 -16.68 9.14 22.41
N ASP A 84 -15.85 9.03 23.45
CA ASP A 84 -14.97 10.13 23.89
C ASP A 84 -14.07 10.66 22.76
N THR A 85 -13.66 9.78 21.85
CA THR A 85 -12.87 10.19 20.68
C THR A 85 -13.77 10.73 19.57
N ALA A 86 -14.83 10.01 19.23
CA ALA A 86 -15.69 10.29 18.08
C ALA A 86 -16.48 11.61 18.20
N VAL A 87 -16.86 12.01 19.43
CA VAL A 87 -17.62 13.24 19.71
C VAL A 87 -16.80 14.31 20.43
N SER A 88 -15.46 14.27 20.32
CA SER A 88 -14.59 15.29 20.91
C SER A 88 -14.89 16.71 20.40
N ASP A 89 -14.70 17.71 21.25
CA ASP A 89 -14.93 19.13 20.92
C ASP A 89 -14.18 19.56 19.65
N LYS A 90 -12.97 19.04 19.46
CA LYS A 90 -12.19 19.28 18.25
C LYS A 90 -12.90 18.76 16.99
N ARG A 91 -13.39 17.52 17.01
CA ARG A 91 -14.11 16.95 15.85
C ARG A 91 -15.41 17.67 15.58
N VAL A 92 -16.12 18.12 16.62
CA VAL A 92 -17.31 18.96 16.46
C VAL A 92 -16.97 20.29 15.80
N ALA A 93 -15.90 20.96 16.24
CA ALA A 93 -15.45 22.22 15.66
C ALA A 93 -15.01 22.03 14.19
N ASP A 94 -14.20 21.02 13.91
CA ASP A 94 -13.73 20.69 12.56
C ASP A 94 -14.91 20.35 11.63
N GLY A 95 -15.89 19.58 12.12
CA GLY A 95 -17.11 19.25 11.38
C GLY A 95 -17.96 20.48 11.06
N ARG A 96 -18.15 21.41 12.00
CA ARG A 96 -18.86 22.68 11.75
C ARG A 96 -18.16 23.53 10.70
N MET A 97 -16.82 23.61 10.78
CA MET A 97 -16.02 24.33 9.80
C MET A 97 -16.13 23.69 8.40
N ALA A 98 -16.05 22.36 8.34
CA ALA A 98 -16.18 21.60 7.09
C ALA A 98 -17.56 21.78 6.46
N LEU A 99 -18.63 21.75 7.27
CA LEU A 99 -20.00 22.02 6.84
C LEU A 99 -20.15 23.42 6.27
N ALA A 100 -19.65 24.44 6.97
CA ALA A 100 -19.73 25.83 6.52
C ALA A 100 -18.94 26.06 5.22
N THR A 101 -17.73 25.51 5.13
CA THR A 101 -16.85 25.63 3.96
C THR A 101 -17.47 25.01 2.71
N ASN A 102 -18.17 23.89 2.87
CA ASN A 102 -18.72 23.10 1.77
C ASN A 102 -20.24 23.25 1.63
N LEU A 103 -20.83 24.28 2.23
CA LEU A 103 -22.29 24.42 2.32
C LEU A 103 -22.99 24.33 0.95
N PRO A 104 -22.52 25.00 -0.13
CA PRO A 104 -23.21 24.93 -1.43
C PRO A 104 -23.28 23.50 -2.01
N VAL A 105 -22.17 22.76 -1.95
CA VAL A 105 -22.14 21.38 -2.47
C VAL A 105 -22.94 20.43 -1.59
N LEU A 106 -22.85 20.59 -0.26
CA LEU A 106 -23.60 19.76 0.68
C LEU A 106 -25.11 19.99 0.58
N THR A 107 -25.56 21.24 0.38
CA THR A 107 -26.97 21.54 0.10
C THR A 107 -27.43 20.93 -1.22
N ALA A 108 -26.60 20.96 -2.27
CA ALA A 108 -26.95 20.32 -3.54
C ALA A 108 -27.07 18.79 -3.41
N ILE A 109 -26.17 18.16 -2.65
CA ILE A 109 -26.24 16.71 -2.37
C ILE A 109 -27.49 16.39 -1.54
N GLU A 110 -27.77 17.17 -0.49
CA GLU A 110 -28.97 17.01 0.34
C GLU A 110 -30.25 17.12 -0.50
N ALA A 111 -30.35 18.12 -1.37
CA ALA A 111 -31.50 18.30 -2.27
C ALA A 111 -31.65 17.14 -3.26
N ARG A 112 -30.54 16.56 -3.75
CA ARG A 112 -30.56 15.48 -4.75
C ARG A 112 -30.85 14.11 -4.14
N TYR A 113 -30.30 13.83 -2.97
CA TYR A 113 -30.30 12.48 -2.38
C TYR A 113 -31.12 12.37 -1.10
N GLY A 114 -31.61 13.49 -0.54
CA GLY A 114 -32.42 13.52 0.68
C GLY A 114 -31.64 13.20 1.97
N VAL A 115 -30.31 13.12 1.89
CA VAL A 115 -29.44 12.87 3.06
C VAL A 115 -29.07 14.21 3.70
N PRO A 116 -29.36 14.43 4.99
CA PRO A 116 -28.97 15.66 5.67
C PRO A 116 -27.46 15.90 5.59
N LYS A 117 -27.07 17.12 5.27
CA LYS A 117 -25.66 17.54 5.16
C LYS A 117 -24.84 17.26 6.42
N GLU A 118 -25.45 17.33 7.59
CA GLU A 118 -24.83 17.02 8.88
C GLU A 118 -24.45 15.53 8.99
N VAL A 119 -25.26 14.64 8.41
CA VAL A 119 -24.98 13.19 8.36
C VAL A 119 -23.84 12.90 7.39
N LEU A 120 -23.77 13.61 6.26
CA LEU A 120 -22.66 13.48 5.33
C LEU A 120 -21.33 13.92 5.97
N VAL A 121 -21.35 15.04 6.69
CA VAL A 121 -20.17 15.55 7.39
C VAL A 121 -19.76 14.65 8.55
N SER A 122 -20.70 14.02 9.26
CA SER A 122 -20.36 13.10 10.36
C SER A 122 -19.67 11.82 9.86
N VAL A 123 -20.04 11.31 8.69
CA VAL A 123 -19.35 10.18 8.04
C VAL A 123 -17.97 10.61 7.53
N TRP A 124 -17.86 11.80 6.93
CA TRP A 124 -16.59 12.30 6.43
C TRP A 124 -15.57 12.56 7.54
N GLY A 125 -16.03 13.11 8.67
CA GLY A 125 -15.18 13.38 9.84
C GLY A 125 -14.86 12.16 10.69
N ASN A 126 -15.28 10.95 10.28
CA ASN A 126 -15.17 9.75 11.10
C ASN A 126 -13.78 9.11 11.10
#